data_AF-A0A6L8EU27-F1
#
_entry.id   AF-A0A6L8EU27-F1
#
_cell.length_a   1.000
_cell.length_b   1.000
_cell.length_c   1.000
_cell.angle_alpha   90.00
_cell.angle_beta   90.00
_cell.angle_gamma   90.00
#
_symmetry.space_group_name_H-M   'P 1'
#
loop_
_entity.id
_entity.type
_entity.pdbx_description
1 polymer ?
#
loop_
_entity_poly.entity_id
_entity_poly.type
_entity_poly.pdbx_seq_one_letter_code
_entity_poly.pdbx_strand_id
1 'polypeptide(L)'
;MRTKFNVRRIYTLLMLGLMCLCSGCVIGQQWSENYALQPGVTASDPTFIDGKPETIGQSQRKKSSGSALTDLNIPSEAIIHLPEKRSIYRIVIHSTNLEDFEVQAFDSLGEWQKIYDRRTNKDRVIDIRLNKFVTTTGIKLLVRRTTDDAAQRRENLKLKRENVETSDGKRRRGRYLYHLTGPTTALAKISEIELYGYAD
;
A
#
# COMPACT_ATOMS: atom_id res chain seq x y z
N MET A 1 -51.78 -40.03 -43.82
CA MET A 1 -51.75 -39.57 -42.41
C MET A 1 -51.17 -38.17 -42.36
N ARG A 2 -52.00 -37.13 -42.17
CA ARG A 2 -51.53 -35.73 -42.05
C ARG A 2 -51.45 -35.38 -40.57
N THR A 3 -50.23 -35.34 -40.03
CA THR A 3 -49.94 -34.83 -38.69
C THR A 3 -50.27 -33.34 -38.63
N LYS A 4 -51.30 -32.98 -37.84
CA LYS A 4 -51.64 -31.57 -37.59
C LYS A 4 -50.56 -30.96 -36.71
N PHE A 5 -49.64 -30.21 -37.33
CA PHE A 5 -48.63 -29.42 -36.64
C PHE A 5 -49.32 -28.38 -35.77
N ASN A 6 -49.26 -28.57 -34.45
CA ASN A 6 -49.90 -27.68 -33.48
C ASN A 6 -48.96 -26.50 -33.20
N VAL A 7 -49.01 -25.49 -34.08
CA VAL A 7 -48.19 -24.27 -34.08
C VAL A 7 -48.15 -23.60 -32.70
N ARG A 8 -49.23 -23.71 -31.92
CA ARG A 8 -49.35 -23.17 -30.56
C ARG A 8 -48.34 -23.80 -29.59
N ARG A 9 -48.03 -25.10 -29.73
CA ARG A 9 -47.04 -25.81 -28.89
C ARG A 9 -45.61 -25.39 -29.21
N ILE A 10 -45.33 -25.08 -30.47
CA ILE A 10 -44.02 -24.62 -30.93
C ILE A 10 -43.74 -23.23 -30.38
N TYR A 11 -44.71 -22.32 -30.43
CA TYR A 11 -44.57 -20.98 -29.85
C TYR A 11 -44.35 -21.01 -28.33
N THR A 12 -45.05 -21.89 -27.60
CA THR A 12 -44.81 -22.03 -26.15
C THR A 12 -43.43 -22.57 -25.84
N LEU A 13 -42.92 -23.55 -26.61
CA LEU A 13 -41.57 -24.09 -26.42
C LEU A 13 -40.48 -23.07 -26.79
N LEU A 14 -40.72 -22.27 -27.83
CA LEU A 14 -39.79 -21.24 -28.29
C LEU A 14 -39.72 -20.06 -27.30
N MET A 15 -40.85 -19.66 -26.72
CA MET A 15 -40.89 -18.64 -25.66
C MET A 15 -40.27 -19.14 -24.34
N LEU A 16 -40.46 -20.42 -23.98
CA LEU A 16 -39.81 -21.01 -22.81
C LEU A 16 -38.29 -21.11 -22.98
N GLY A 17 -37.82 -21.48 -24.19
CA GLY A 17 -36.41 -21.52 -24.53
C GLY A 17 -35.75 -20.14 -24.55
N LEU A 18 -36.47 -19.11 -25.01
CA LEU A 18 -35.98 -17.73 -25.02
C LEU A 18 -35.83 -17.16 -23.59
N MET A 19 -36.74 -17.49 -22.66
CA MET A 19 -36.64 -17.07 -21.26
C MET A 19 -35.47 -17.74 -20.51
N CYS A 20 -35.13 -18.99 -20.82
CA CYS A 20 -33.95 -19.65 -20.25
C CYS A 20 -32.63 -19.03 -20.72
N LEU A 21 -32.57 -18.49 -21.94
CA LEU A 21 -31.37 -17.83 -22.49
C LEU A 21 -31.14 -16.43 -21.90
N CYS A 22 -32.20 -15.74 -21.47
CA CYS A 22 -32.10 -14.44 -20.80
C CYS A 22 -31.70 -14.54 -19.32
N SER A 23 -31.73 -15.75 -18.74
CA SER A 23 -31.31 -16.03 -17.37
C SER A 23 -29.86 -16.52 -17.31
N GLY A 24 -29.03 -16.08 -18.26
CA GLY A 24 -27.58 -16.23 -18.15
C GLY A 24 -27.12 -15.61 -16.85
N CYS A 25 -26.92 -16.46 -15.84
CA CYS A 25 -26.36 -16.07 -14.56
C CYS A 25 -25.03 -15.38 -14.84
N VAL A 26 -25.02 -14.06 -14.76
CA VAL A 26 -23.79 -13.32 -14.46
C VAL A 26 -23.44 -13.76 -13.05
N ILE A 27 -22.72 -14.86 -12.92
CA ILE A 27 -22.01 -15.21 -11.70
C ILE A 27 -20.92 -14.13 -11.62
N GLY A 28 -21.31 -12.97 -11.10
CA GLY A 28 -20.39 -11.88 -10.84
C GLY A 28 -19.34 -12.42 -9.88
N GLN A 29 -18.08 -12.30 -10.26
CA GLN A 29 -16.97 -12.70 -9.40
C GLN A 29 -17.08 -11.95 -8.08
N GLN A 30 -17.42 -12.66 -7.01
CA GLN A 30 -17.62 -12.09 -5.69
C GLN A 30 -16.25 -11.90 -5.03
N TRP A 31 -15.99 -10.67 -4.57
CA TRP A 31 -14.79 -10.36 -3.80
C TRP A 31 -14.88 -10.94 -2.40
N SER A 32 -13.74 -11.27 -1.81
CA SER A 32 -13.67 -11.59 -0.39
C SER A 32 -14.08 -10.39 0.46
N GLU A 33 -14.36 -10.62 1.74
CA GLU A 33 -14.31 -9.57 2.74
C GLU A 33 -12.89 -9.00 2.88
N ASN A 34 -12.75 -7.84 3.55
CA ASN A 34 -11.45 -7.23 3.80
C ASN A 34 -10.63 -8.14 4.73
N TYR A 35 -9.63 -8.81 4.18
CA TYR A 35 -8.74 -9.69 4.93
C TYR A 35 -7.94 -8.97 6.00
N ALA A 36 -7.77 -7.65 5.90
CA ALA A 36 -7.05 -6.87 6.91
C ALA A 36 -7.80 -6.79 8.26
N LEU A 37 -9.14 -6.92 8.24
CA LEU A 37 -9.99 -6.85 9.44
C LEU A 37 -10.25 -8.21 10.08
N GLN A 38 -9.65 -9.29 9.57
CA GLN A 38 -9.87 -10.62 10.11
C GLN A 38 -9.21 -10.81 11.49
N PRO A 39 -9.78 -11.66 12.36
CA PRO A 39 -9.17 -11.98 13.65
C PRO A 39 -7.75 -12.56 13.48
N GLY A 40 -6.81 -12.05 14.27
CA GLY A 40 -5.41 -12.51 14.25
C GLY A 40 -4.51 -11.80 13.23
N VAL A 41 -5.05 -10.89 12.42
CA VAL A 41 -4.25 -9.99 11.59
C VAL A 41 -3.52 -8.99 12.50
N THR A 42 -2.27 -8.70 12.17
CA THR A 42 -1.47 -7.71 12.89
C THR A 42 -0.87 -6.72 11.91
N ALA A 43 -0.59 -5.52 12.39
CA ALA A 43 0.06 -4.47 11.61
C ALA A 43 1.15 -3.79 12.43
N SER A 44 2.14 -3.19 11.75
CA SER A 44 3.18 -2.39 12.40
C SER A 44 2.59 -1.20 13.16
N ASP A 45 1.48 -0.65 12.65
CA ASP A 45 0.61 0.28 13.38
C ASP A 45 -0.83 -0.29 13.31
N PRO A 46 -1.48 -0.60 14.44
CA PRO A 46 -2.83 -1.18 14.46
C PRO A 46 -3.89 -0.34 13.74
N THR A 47 -3.69 0.98 13.65
CA THR A 47 -4.62 1.90 12.96
C THR A 47 -4.68 1.66 11.45
N PHE A 48 -3.75 0.90 10.86
CA PHE A 48 -3.83 0.56 9.44
C PHE A 48 -4.95 -0.44 9.12
N ILE A 49 -5.47 -1.12 10.13
CA ILE A 49 -6.38 -2.27 10.00
C ILE A 49 -7.50 -2.22 11.04
N ASP A 50 -7.87 -1.03 11.52
CA ASP A 50 -8.89 -0.88 12.56
C ASP A 50 -10.30 -0.65 12.00
N GLY A 51 -10.43 -0.48 10.68
CA GLY A 51 -11.69 -0.25 9.98
C GLY A 51 -12.28 1.14 10.24
N LYS A 52 -11.50 2.07 10.80
CA LYS A 52 -11.92 3.43 11.15
C LYS A 52 -11.18 4.44 10.28
N PRO A 53 -11.80 4.91 9.17
CA PRO A 53 -11.12 5.80 8.23
C PRO A 53 -10.72 7.17 8.83
N GLU A 54 -11.25 7.53 10.00
CA GLU A 54 -10.87 8.73 10.75
C GLU A 54 -9.54 8.61 11.51
N THR A 55 -9.03 7.40 11.75
CA THR A 55 -7.74 7.21 12.42
C THR A 55 -6.62 7.36 11.40
N ILE A 56 -5.45 7.84 11.85
CA ILE A 56 -4.28 8.03 10.98
C ILE A 56 -3.08 7.41 11.67
N GLY A 57 -2.64 6.28 11.13
CA GLY A 57 -1.40 5.63 11.48
C GLY A 57 -0.19 6.24 10.79
N GLN A 58 0.99 5.85 11.28
CA GLN A 58 2.26 6.27 10.70
C GLN A 58 3.15 5.06 10.35
N SER A 59 3.67 5.06 9.13
CA SER A 59 4.73 4.12 8.74
C SER A 59 5.95 4.28 9.64
N GLN A 60 6.76 3.23 9.79
CA GLN A 60 7.94 3.24 10.65
C GLN A 60 9.22 3.29 9.82
N ARG A 61 10.26 4.02 10.27
CA ARG A 61 11.57 3.96 9.60
C ARG A 61 12.27 2.66 9.97
N LYS A 62 12.94 2.05 8.99
CA LYS A 62 13.90 0.98 9.26
C LYS A 62 15.00 1.50 10.19
N LYS A 63 15.51 0.65 11.10
CA LYS A 63 16.63 1.01 11.98
C LYS A 63 17.81 1.52 11.15
N SER A 64 18.39 2.64 11.62
CA SER A 64 19.52 3.31 10.99
C SER A 64 20.70 2.36 10.82
N SER A 65 21.40 2.55 9.72
CA SER A 65 22.60 1.79 9.34
C SER A 65 23.86 2.25 10.09
N GLY A 66 23.75 3.33 10.87
CA GLY A 66 24.88 3.98 11.55
C GLY A 66 25.70 4.92 10.67
N SER A 67 25.35 5.08 9.39
CA SER A 67 26.03 5.99 8.45
C SER A 67 25.18 7.23 8.20
N ALA A 68 25.77 8.41 8.47
CA ALA A 68 25.07 9.69 8.40
C ALA A 68 24.47 10.01 7.01
N LEU A 69 25.04 9.50 5.91
CA LEU A 69 24.52 9.75 4.56
C LEU A 69 23.35 8.83 4.19
N THR A 70 23.43 7.56 4.57
CA THR A 70 22.36 6.58 4.33
C THR A 70 21.18 6.80 5.26
N ASP A 71 21.42 7.38 6.43
CA ASP A 71 20.39 7.62 7.44
C ASP A 71 19.49 8.83 7.12
N LEU A 72 19.89 9.70 6.19
CA LEU A 72 19.12 10.88 5.77
C LEU A 72 17.94 10.56 4.84
N ASN A 73 18.03 9.46 4.08
CA ASN A 73 17.01 9.06 3.09
C ASN A 73 16.47 7.65 3.37
N ILE A 74 16.32 7.28 4.64
CA ILE A 74 15.76 5.98 5.01
C ILE A 74 14.28 5.94 4.59
N PRO A 75 13.87 4.98 3.75
CA PRO A 75 12.47 4.76 3.45
C PRO A 75 11.72 4.28 4.71
N SER A 76 10.45 4.63 4.80
CA SER A 76 9.58 4.11 5.85
C SER A 76 8.78 2.90 5.34
N GLU A 77 8.35 2.05 6.25
CA GLU A 77 7.60 0.83 5.94
C GLU A 77 6.33 0.72 6.80
N ALA A 78 5.27 0.21 6.21
CA ALA A 78 4.06 -0.23 6.88
C ALA A 78 3.86 -1.72 6.55
N ILE A 79 3.67 -2.56 7.58
CA ILE A 79 3.64 -4.01 7.43
C ILE A 79 2.33 -4.54 7.99
N ILE A 80 1.69 -5.45 7.27
CA ILE A 80 0.53 -6.23 7.70
C ILE A 80 0.88 -7.70 7.61
N HIS A 81 0.61 -8.45 8.68
CA HIS A 81 0.74 -9.90 8.75
C HIS A 81 -0.64 -10.53 8.88
N LEU A 82 -0.91 -11.47 7.98
CA LEU A 82 -2.12 -12.27 7.97
C LEU A 82 -1.87 -13.54 8.80
N PRO A 83 -2.88 -14.04 9.54
CA PRO A 83 -2.74 -15.24 10.36
C PRO A 83 -2.55 -16.51 9.51
N GLU A 84 -3.03 -16.50 8.27
CA GLU A 84 -2.89 -17.60 7.32
C GLU A 84 -2.59 -17.09 5.90
N LYS A 85 -2.19 -18.00 5.02
CA LYS A 85 -1.93 -17.66 3.61
C LYS A 85 -3.24 -17.26 2.94
N ARG A 86 -3.28 -16.05 2.39
CA ARG A 86 -4.41 -15.56 1.59
C ARG A 86 -3.98 -15.24 0.17
N SER A 87 -4.88 -15.46 -0.78
CA SER A 87 -4.72 -15.05 -2.16
C SER A 87 -5.18 -13.59 -2.31
N ILE A 88 -4.24 -12.67 -2.49
CA ILE A 88 -4.51 -11.23 -2.61
C ILE A 88 -4.53 -10.84 -4.08
N TYR A 89 -5.57 -10.11 -4.50
CA TYR A 89 -5.70 -9.57 -5.85
C TYR A 89 -5.86 -8.04 -5.85
N ARG A 90 -6.55 -7.50 -4.87
CA ARG A 90 -6.81 -6.06 -4.76
C ARG A 90 -6.35 -5.53 -3.41
N ILE A 91 -5.69 -4.38 -3.44
CA ILE A 91 -5.17 -3.69 -2.26
C ILE A 91 -5.65 -2.25 -2.35
N VAL A 92 -6.32 -1.76 -1.32
CA VAL A 92 -6.76 -0.36 -1.25
C VAL A 92 -5.99 0.32 -0.13
N ILE A 93 -5.32 1.42 -0.45
CA ILE A 93 -4.53 2.19 0.53
C ILE A 93 -5.15 3.57 0.65
N HIS A 94 -5.56 3.92 1.87
CA HIS A 94 -6.02 5.26 2.20
C HIS A 94 -4.88 6.03 2.86
N SER A 95 -4.43 7.10 2.22
CA SER A 95 -3.30 7.90 2.69
C SER A 95 -3.46 9.37 2.34
N THR A 96 -2.89 10.24 3.17
CA THR A 96 -2.97 11.70 2.96
C THR A 96 -1.72 12.29 2.31
N ASN A 97 -0.58 11.61 2.35
CA ASN A 97 0.71 12.15 1.92
C ASN A 97 1.59 11.18 1.11
N LEU A 98 1.07 10.03 0.68
CA LEU A 98 1.84 9.00 -0.04
C LEU A 98 2.05 9.35 -1.52
N GLU A 99 3.32 9.46 -1.97
CA GLU A 99 3.66 9.81 -3.37
C GLU A 99 4.36 8.67 -4.13
N ASP A 100 5.50 8.20 -3.62
CA ASP A 100 6.37 7.21 -4.29
C ASP A 100 6.53 6.01 -3.36
N PHE A 101 6.08 4.85 -3.79
CA PHE A 101 6.04 3.65 -2.97
C PHE A 101 6.05 2.37 -3.81
N GLU A 102 6.34 1.26 -3.14
CA GLU A 102 6.12 -0.08 -3.68
C GLU A 102 5.40 -0.95 -2.66
N VAL A 103 4.68 -1.95 -3.17
CA VAL A 103 4.07 -2.98 -2.35
C VAL A 103 4.84 -4.27 -2.57
N GLN A 104 5.17 -4.92 -1.47
CA GLN A 104 5.86 -6.20 -1.42
C GLN A 104 4.96 -7.23 -0.73
N ALA A 105 5.05 -8.49 -1.16
CA ALA A 105 4.42 -9.62 -0.51
C ALA A 105 5.48 -10.50 0.14
N PHE A 106 5.12 -11.11 1.27
CA PHE A 106 5.98 -12.07 1.96
C PHE A 106 5.88 -13.43 1.26
N ASP A 107 6.98 -13.93 0.73
CA ASP A 107 7.02 -15.18 -0.02
C ASP A 107 7.23 -16.41 0.89
N SER A 108 7.22 -17.60 0.30
CA SER A 108 7.44 -18.85 1.02
C SER A 108 8.88 -19.08 1.47
N LEU A 109 9.84 -18.33 0.93
CA LEU A 109 11.26 -18.39 1.29
C LEU A 109 11.58 -17.47 2.49
N GLY A 110 10.59 -16.70 2.95
CA GLY A 110 10.74 -15.75 4.04
C GLY A 110 11.26 -14.39 3.58
N GLU A 111 11.19 -14.10 2.29
CA GLU A 111 11.67 -12.86 1.69
C GLU A 111 10.53 -11.95 1.24
N TRP A 112 10.81 -10.66 1.18
CA TRP A 112 9.85 -9.67 0.68
C TRP A 112 10.05 -9.45 -0.82
N GLN A 113 9.06 -9.84 -1.61
CA GLN A 113 9.10 -9.70 -3.06
C GLN A 113 8.19 -8.57 -3.53
N LYS A 114 8.71 -7.67 -4.36
CA LYS A 114 7.92 -6.59 -4.95
C LYS A 114 6.82 -7.12 -5.87
N ILE A 115 5.59 -6.70 -5.62
CA ILE A 115 4.40 -7.06 -6.39
C ILE A 115 3.77 -5.85 -7.10
N TYR A 116 4.06 -4.63 -6.65
CA TYR A 116 3.57 -3.40 -7.26
C TYR A 116 4.55 -2.24 -7.02
N ASP A 117 4.61 -1.30 -7.96
CA ASP A 117 5.48 -0.12 -7.90
C ASP A 117 4.73 1.12 -8.41
N ARG A 118 4.77 2.22 -7.66
CA ARG A 118 4.17 3.50 -8.04
C ARG A 118 5.16 4.62 -7.75
N ARG A 119 5.55 5.36 -8.80
CA ARG A 119 6.56 6.43 -8.70
C ARG A 119 6.00 7.80 -8.34
N THR A 120 4.71 8.00 -8.57
CA THR A 120 4.02 9.24 -8.23
C THR A 120 2.55 8.93 -7.98
N ASN A 121 1.98 9.61 -7.01
CA ASN A 121 0.59 9.49 -6.62
C ASN A 121 0.11 10.84 -6.08
N LYS A 122 -1.12 11.20 -6.43
CA LYS A 122 -1.83 12.38 -5.87
C LYS A 122 -3.17 11.98 -5.23
N ASP A 123 -3.57 10.74 -5.41
CA ASP A 123 -4.86 10.25 -4.94
C ASP A 123 -4.76 9.92 -3.45
N ARG A 124 -5.81 10.24 -2.69
CA ARG A 124 -5.90 9.87 -1.27
C ARG A 124 -6.30 8.41 -1.08
N VAL A 125 -6.99 7.86 -2.06
CA VAL A 125 -7.42 6.45 -2.08
C VAL A 125 -6.77 5.80 -3.30
N ILE A 126 -5.90 4.84 -3.04
CA ILE A 126 -5.12 4.17 -4.07
C ILE A 126 -5.67 2.75 -4.19
N ASP A 127 -6.46 2.52 -5.25
CA ASP A 127 -6.99 1.19 -5.59
C ASP A 127 -6.01 0.45 -6.51
N ILE A 128 -5.34 -0.56 -5.97
CA ILE A 128 -4.34 -1.37 -6.68
C ILE A 128 -4.99 -2.70 -7.04
N ARG A 129 -5.06 -2.99 -8.33
CA ARG A 129 -5.42 -4.32 -8.85
C ARG A 129 -4.19 -5.00 -9.42
N LEU A 130 -3.85 -6.15 -8.87
CA LEU A 130 -2.67 -6.91 -9.29
C LEU A 130 -2.97 -7.64 -10.60
N ASN A 131 -1.95 -7.77 -11.45
CA ASN A 131 -2.08 -8.49 -12.72
C ASN A 131 -2.33 -9.99 -12.51
N LYS A 132 -1.85 -10.54 -11.40
CA LYS A 132 -2.06 -11.92 -10.95
C LYS A 132 -2.28 -11.90 -9.45
N PHE A 133 -3.08 -12.84 -8.95
CA PHE A 133 -3.23 -13.00 -7.51
C PHE A 133 -1.88 -13.43 -6.90
N VAL A 134 -1.65 -13.01 -5.65
CA VAL A 134 -0.44 -13.32 -4.90
C VAL A 134 -0.83 -13.99 -3.60
N THR A 135 -0.41 -15.24 -3.42
CA THR A 135 -0.62 -15.97 -2.17
C THR A 135 0.47 -15.58 -1.17
N THR A 136 0.09 -14.99 -0.05
CA THR A 136 1.04 -14.49 0.96
C THR A 136 0.47 -14.50 2.37
N THR A 137 1.35 -14.46 3.37
CA THR A 137 1.00 -14.21 4.78
C THR A 137 1.32 -12.77 5.20
N GLY A 138 1.81 -11.92 4.32
CA GLY A 138 2.15 -10.55 4.69
C GLY A 138 2.26 -9.59 3.52
N ILE A 139 1.84 -8.37 3.75
CA ILE A 139 1.96 -7.25 2.81
C ILE A 139 2.81 -6.18 3.46
N LYS A 140 3.78 -5.66 2.71
CA LYS A 140 4.61 -4.52 3.10
C LYS A 140 4.46 -3.41 2.10
N LEU A 141 4.14 -2.22 2.59
CA LEU A 141 4.22 -0.97 1.86
C LEU A 141 5.56 -0.31 2.17
N LEU A 142 6.44 -0.19 1.18
CA LEU A 142 7.70 0.53 1.29
C LEU A 142 7.54 1.92 0.68
N VAL A 143 7.69 2.94 1.52
CA VAL A 143 7.48 4.34 1.19
C VAL A 143 8.82 5.01 0.90
N ARG A 144 8.99 5.46 -0.34
CA ARG A 144 10.19 6.16 -0.80
C ARG A 144 10.07 7.68 -0.74
N ARG A 145 8.87 8.22 -0.95
CA ARG A 145 8.60 9.66 -0.90
C ARG A 145 7.21 9.97 -0.39
N THR A 146 7.11 11.08 0.34
CA THR A 146 5.85 11.69 0.75
C THR A 146 5.77 13.15 0.35
N THR A 147 4.55 13.71 0.28
CA THR A 147 4.35 15.15 0.05
C THR A 147 4.96 16.01 1.17
N ASP A 148 5.20 15.43 2.35
CA ASP A 148 5.69 16.11 3.55
C ASP A 148 7.22 16.14 3.65
N ASP A 149 7.95 15.45 2.76
CA ASP A 149 9.43 15.34 2.81
C ASP A 149 10.12 16.72 2.76
N ALA A 150 9.58 17.64 1.96
CA ALA A 150 10.13 19.00 1.88
C ALA A 150 10.00 19.76 3.21
N ALA A 151 8.89 19.57 3.94
CA ALA A 151 8.70 20.15 5.26
C ALA A 151 9.65 19.52 6.28
N GLN A 152 9.75 18.19 6.28
CA GLN A 152 10.66 17.43 7.16
C GLN A 152 12.13 17.84 6.96
N ARG A 153 12.55 18.02 5.71
CA ARG A 153 13.90 18.49 5.38
C ARG A 153 14.18 19.89 5.94
N ARG A 154 13.22 20.82 5.82
CA ARG A 154 13.36 22.18 6.35
C ARG A 154 13.48 22.18 7.87
N GLU A 155 12.69 21.36 8.55
CA GLU A 155 12.76 21.21 10.01
C GLU A 155 14.13 20.68 10.48
N ASN A 156 14.69 19.74 9.73
CA ASN A 156 15.99 19.13 10.05
C ASN A 156 17.21 19.93 9.56
N LEU A 157 17.00 21.06 8.89
CA LEU A 157 18.04 21.96 8.44
C LEU A 157 18.44 22.92 9.57
N LYS A 158 19.62 22.73 10.16
CA LYS A 158 20.15 23.63 11.20
C LYS A 158 21.33 24.43 10.68
N LEU A 159 21.28 25.75 10.88
CA LEU A 159 22.41 26.63 10.64
C LEU A 159 23.42 26.46 11.79
N LYS A 160 24.63 26.01 11.48
CA LYS A 160 25.74 25.97 12.43
C LYS A 160 26.90 26.81 11.94
N ARG A 161 27.66 27.34 12.88
CA ARG A 161 28.89 28.06 12.59
C ARG A 161 30.06 27.09 12.68
N GLU A 162 30.77 26.89 11.59
CA GLU A 162 32.04 26.18 11.64
C GLU A 162 33.14 27.18 11.96
N ASN A 163 33.80 27.00 13.10
CA ASN A 163 35.03 27.73 13.40
C ASN A 163 36.21 26.89 12.93
N VAL A 164 37.20 27.54 12.32
CA VAL A 164 38.42 26.86 11.87
C VAL A 164 39.48 27.06 12.96
N GLU A 165 40.00 25.96 13.51
CA GLU A 165 41.18 26.01 14.37
C GLU A 165 42.42 26.14 13.47
N THR A 166 43.18 27.21 13.70
CA THR A 166 44.43 27.47 12.99
C THR A 166 45.55 26.64 13.63
N SER A 167 46.61 26.32 12.88
CA SER A 167 47.80 25.61 13.38
C SER A 167 48.40 26.19 14.67
N ASP A 168 48.18 27.48 14.93
CA ASP A 168 48.65 28.20 16.11
C ASP A 168 47.68 28.11 17.33
N GLY A 169 46.68 27.21 17.28
CA GLY A 169 45.68 27.03 18.34
C GLY A 169 44.61 28.12 18.44
N LYS A 170 44.64 29.14 17.56
CA LYS A 170 43.65 30.22 17.52
C LYS A 170 42.43 29.82 16.71
N ARG A 171 41.23 30.03 17.28
CA ARG A 171 39.95 29.86 16.58
C ARG A 171 39.65 31.08 15.71
N ARG A 172 39.63 30.89 14.38
CA ARG A 172 39.12 31.89 13.45
C ARG A 172 37.61 31.74 13.32
N ARG A 173 36.90 32.88 13.36
CA ARG A 173 35.47 32.97 13.06
C ARG A 173 35.24 32.48 11.63
N GLY A 174 34.72 31.28 11.48
CA GLY A 174 34.40 30.73 10.15
C GLY A 174 32.96 31.01 9.74
N ARG A 175 32.57 30.41 8.62
CA ARG A 175 31.30 30.65 7.93
C ARG A 175 30.14 29.89 8.57
N TYR A 176 28.93 30.41 8.37
CA TYR A 176 27.71 29.65 8.66
C TYR A 176 27.46 28.63 7.55
N LEU A 177 27.20 27.39 7.93
CA LEU A 177 26.87 26.28 7.05
C LEU A 177 25.57 25.63 7.52
N TYR A 178 24.78 25.15 6.57
CA TYR A 178 23.58 24.37 6.88
C TYR A 178 23.97 22.90 7.06
N HIS A 179 23.54 22.32 8.16
CA HIS A 179 23.72 20.90 8.46
C HIS A 179 22.36 20.24 8.63
N LEU A 180 22.18 19.08 8.00
CA LEU A 180 21.05 18.21 8.26
C LEU A 180 21.31 17.44 9.54
N THR A 181 20.38 17.50 10.49
CA THR A 181 20.53 16.84 11.80
C THR A 181 19.60 15.65 12.00
N GLY A 182 18.83 15.27 10.97
CA GLY A 182 17.88 14.18 11.03
C GLY A 182 17.36 13.76 9.65
N PRO A 183 16.50 12.74 9.59
CA PRO A 183 15.98 12.20 8.33
C PRO A 183 15.28 13.26 7.48
N THR A 184 15.45 13.21 6.17
CA THR A 184 14.77 14.14 5.25
C THR A 184 13.48 13.59 4.68
N THR A 185 13.23 12.29 4.86
CA THR A 185 11.99 11.61 4.52
C THR A 185 11.00 11.70 5.68
N ALA A 186 9.78 12.14 5.40
CA ALA A 186 8.68 12.08 6.36
C ALA A 186 8.05 10.69 6.36
N LEU A 187 7.29 10.39 7.42
CA LEU A 187 6.54 9.14 7.52
C LEU A 187 5.26 9.24 6.69
N ALA A 188 4.86 8.15 6.05
CA ALA A 188 3.54 8.06 5.44
C ALA A 188 2.46 8.05 6.53
N LYS A 189 1.41 8.83 6.28
CA LYS A 189 0.18 8.91 7.05
C LYS A 189 -0.86 8.06 6.36
N ILE A 190 -1.20 6.93 6.96
CA ILE A 190 -2.07 5.92 6.36
C ILE A 190 -3.25 5.73 7.30
N SER A 191 -4.46 5.91 6.79
CA SER A 191 -5.66 5.73 7.61
C SER A 191 -6.18 4.29 7.59
N GLU A 192 -6.04 3.59 6.47
CA GLU A 192 -6.50 2.20 6.35
C GLU A 192 -5.78 1.52 5.17
N ILE A 193 -5.51 0.22 5.29
CA ILE A 193 -5.07 -0.64 4.21
C ILE A 193 -6.01 -1.84 4.13
N GLU A 194 -6.71 -1.97 3.02
CA GLU A 194 -7.66 -3.04 2.78
C GLU A 194 -7.05 -4.08 1.83
N LEU A 195 -7.32 -5.35 2.11
CA LEU A 195 -6.77 -6.49 1.37
C LEU A 195 -7.91 -7.39 0.91
N TYR A 196 -7.99 -7.63 -0.40
CA TYR A 196 -9.06 -8.42 -1.01
C TYR A 196 -8.53 -9.50 -1.93
N GLY A 197 -9.15 -10.66 -1.87
CA GLY A 197 -8.99 -11.78 -2.80
C GLY A 197 -10.29 -12.14 -3.50
N TYR A 198 -10.29 -13.29 -4.14
CA TYR A 198 -11.54 -13.91 -4.58
C TYR A 198 -12.22 -14.59 -3.39
N ALA A 199 -13.54 -14.49 -3.30
CA ALA A 199 -14.30 -15.29 -2.35
C ALA A 199 -14.14 -16.77 -2.72
N ASP A 200 -13.88 -17.60 -1.71
CA ASP A 200 -13.94 -19.06 -1.82
C ASP A 200 -15.40 -19.55 -1.87
#